data_AF-A0A5C7ZLP7-F1
#
_entry.id   AF-A0A5C7ZLP7-F1
#
_cell.length_a   1.000
_cell.length_b   1.000
_cell.length_c   1.000
_cell.angle_alpha   90.00
_cell.angle_beta   90.00
_cell.angle_gamma   90.00
#
_symmetry.space_group_name_H-M   'P 1'
#
loop_
_entity.id
_entity.type
_entity.pdbx_description
1 polymer ?
#
loop_
_entity_poly.entity_id
_entity_poly.type
_entity_poly.pdbx_seq_one_letter_code
_entity_poly.pdbx_strand_id
1 'polypeptide(L)'
;MHHADRHLSCRCPGRSPTGRGFCCRVGGSVWRALWRSTLRRQLAADGKRAPLRRPRGDHARDPPSGLVSARHTARPGRDVTVIPAIKAAAVSAVALTTVAALLAIAWHLKHPLLYAVRPLETPILLAAAAFGGVTAVRGRYGWWPAGRRSLVLCVGALALLTLGREFEFAATRHRVIEGSDDLRTLGAHFVVGFREIDEVEALAANGLIGGVYITRRNLRHGLTALAADLARLQRHRRAAGLPPLIVAADQEGGEVSHLSPWLERLPPLSSLVRDTDPAPLVERVRRYGERQGVGLAKLGVTLNLAPVVDLRPALADGRGDFLTALASRAIADDPTLVGEVAEAYVAGLADAGIVATLKHFPGLRRVHADTHLRRASLSETPEALEPDWLPFRRLAVTTETAIMLGHVRLAALDSEHAASHSRVVVRNLLRREWGYTGVLITDDLNMGAVYGEGIDRVAAQALAAGVDLVLVSYDPEQYYRAIGGAAEALARSEIDRDVLHASCERLTRLRARHSPGKDQAPETARG
;
A
#
# COMPACT_ATOMS: atom_id res chain seq x y z
N MET A 1 50.97 -16.94 45.16
CA MET A 1 51.62 -18.00 44.36
C MET A 1 50.80 -18.15 43.09
N HIS A 2 51.27 -17.82 41.88
CA HIS A 2 52.43 -18.34 41.12
C HIS A 2 52.25 -19.83 40.77
N HIS A 3 52.31 -20.30 39.52
CA HIS A 3 52.59 -19.70 38.19
C HIS A 3 51.46 -20.10 37.18
N ALA A 4 51.17 -19.43 36.05
CA ALA A 4 51.91 -19.30 34.76
C ALA A 4 52.36 -20.66 34.16
N ASP A 5 52.36 -20.95 32.85
CA ASP A 5 52.20 -20.18 31.58
C ASP A 5 51.58 -21.16 30.52
N ARG A 6 51.23 -20.91 29.23
CA ARG A 6 51.37 -19.87 28.18
C ARG A 6 50.03 -19.77 27.40
N HIS A 7 49.54 -18.62 26.92
CA HIS A 7 49.92 -17.82 25.73
C HIS A 7 49.80 -18.48 24.34
N LEU A 8 48.87 -17.96 23.52
CA LEU A 8 49.20 -17.32 22.24
C LEU A 8 48.18 -16.22 21.91
N SER A 9 48.63 -15.12 21.31
CA SER A 9 47.84 -13.88 21.21
C SER A 9 48.22 -13.04 19.99
N CYS A 10 47.23 -12.42 19.34
CA CYS A 10 47.41 -11.26 18.47
C CYS A 10 46.51 -10.10 18.94
N ARG A 11 46.97 -8.86 18.77
CA ARG A 11 46.40 -7.66 19.40
C ARG A 11 46.15 -6.53 18.38
N CYS A 12 45.04 -5.82 18.58
CA CYS A 12 44.90 -4.38 18.29
C CYS A 12 44.93 -3.97 16.79
N PRO A 13 44.66 -2.70 16.41
CA PRO A 13 44.38 -1.52 17.26
C PRO A 13 43.13 -0.68 16.91
N GLY A 14 42.81 0.25 17.83
CA GLY A 14 42.53 1.65 17.45
C GLY A 14 41.08 2.06 17.11
N ARG A 15 40.52 2.95 17.94
CA ARG A 15 39.44 3.88 17.57
C ARG A 15 39.74 5.29 18.07
N SER A 16 39.78 6.26 17.16
CA SER A 16 39.47 7.68 17.39
C SER A 16 39.01 8.30 16.04
N PRO A 17 38.44 9.52 15.99
CA PRO A 17 37.23 9.75 15.18
C PRO A 17 37.43 10.58 13.88
N THR A 18 36.28 10.95 13.30
CA THR A 18 36.04 11.70 12.04
C THR A 18 35.97 10.84 10.76
N GLY A 19 35.13 11.26 9.82
CA GLY A 19 34.80 10.54 8.58
C GLY A 19 33.30 10.54 8.30
N ARG A 20 32.84 11.37 7.36
CA ARG A 20 31.44 11.35 6.86
C ARG A 20 31.33 10.41 5.67
N GLY A 21 30.20 9.73 5.54
CA GLY A 21 29.75 9.11 4.29
C GLY A 21 29.69 7.58 4.31
N PHE A 22 28.47 7.05 4.22
CA PHE A 22 28.21 5.68 3.78
C PHE A 22 27.05 5.69 2.78
N CYS A 23 27.33 5.29 1.54
CA CYS A 23 26.33 5.28 0.48
C CYS A 23 25.43 4.05 0.59
N CYS A 24 24.11 4.26 0.53
CA CYS A 24 23.16 3.17 0.29
C CYS A 24 23.38 2.59 -1.13
N ARG A 25 23.52 1.26 -1.26
CA ARG A 25 23.65 0.62 -2.58
C ARG A 25 23.03 -0.78 -2.68
N VAL A 26 21.78 -0.92 -2.25
CA VAL A 26 20.93 -2.07 -2.57
C VAL A 26 19.67 -1.57 -3.28
N GLY A 27 19.45 -2.00 -4.52
CA GLY A 27 18.38 -1.48 -5.38
C GLY A 27 18.73 -1.56 -6.87
N GLY A 28 18.68 -2.76 -7.46
CA GLY A 28 19.01 -2.93 -8.88
C GLY A 28 19.30 -4.35 -9.36
N SER A 29 18.97 -5.39 -8.58
CA SER A 29 19.07 -6.80 -8.98
C SER A 29 17.84 -7.24 -9.79
N VAL A 30 16.63 -7.05 -9.22
CA VAL A 30 15.35 -7.55 -9.76
C VAL A 30 15.08 -7.09 -11.21
N TRP A 31 15.20 -5.80 -11.49
CA TRP A 31 14.99 -5.22 -12.83
C TRP A 31 15.87 -5.85 -13.93
N ARG A 32 17.10 -6.27 -13.59
CA ARG A 32 18.02 -6.91 -14.55
C ARG A 32 17.69 -8.38 -14.82
N ALA A 33 16.94 -9.05 -13.95
CA ALA A 33 16.43 -10.40 -14.20
C ALA A 33 15.24 -10.37 -15.19
N LEU A 34 14.26 -9.50 -14.95
CA LEU A 34 13.05 -9.36 -15.77
C LEU A 34 13.40 -9.07 -17.24
N TRP A 35 14.20 -8.03 -17.50
CA TRP A 35 14.59 -7.61 -18.87
C TRP A 35 15.25 -8.73 -19.69
N ARG A 36 16.08 -9.57 -19.05
CA ARG A 36 16.78 -10.68 -19.71
C ARG A 36 15.85 -11.85 -20.08
N SER A 37 14.68 -11.95 -19.46
CA SER A 37 13.70 -13.01 -19.72
C SER A 37 12.80 -12.73 -20.93
N THR A 38 12.49 -11.46 -21.20
CA THR A 38 11.64 -11.04 -22.33
C THR A 38 12.41 -11.11 -23.64
N LEU A 39 13.63 -10.54 -23.68
CA LEU A 39 14.42 -10.42 -24.91
C LEU A 39 14.76 -11.77 -25.57
N ARG A 40 14.86 -12.85 -24.78
CA ARG A 40 15.10 -14.22 -25.27
C ARG A 40 13.89 -14.88 -25.93
N ARG A 41 12.66 -14.39 -25.70
CA ARG A 41 11.45 -14.94 -26.33
C ARG A 41 11.20 -14.32 -27.71
N GLN A 42 11.44 -13.02 -27.87
CA GLN A 42 11.35 -12.33 -29.17
C GLN A 42 12.28 -12.98 -30.22
N LEU A 43 13.54 -13.22 -29.85
CA LEU A 43 14.58 -13.72 -30.77
C LEU A 43 14.45 -15.21 -31.14
N ALA A 44 13.43 -15.91 -30.66
CA ALA A 44 13.18 -17.32 -30.97
C ALA A 44 12.07 -17.53 -32.03
N ALA A 45 11.34 -16.49 -32.42
CA ALA A 45 10.22 -16.58 -33.36
C ALA A 45 10.64 -16.50 -34.84
N ASP A 46 11.54 -15.58 -35.19
CA ASP A 46 11.89 -15.25 -36.57
C ASP A 46 13.00 -16.16 -37.13
N GLY A 47 12.67 -17.44 -37.29
CA GLY A 47 13.63 -18.52 -37.57
C GLY A 47 13.32 -19.43 -38.76
N LYS A 48 13.05 -18.89 -39.96
CA LYS A 48 12.95 -19.69 -41.21
C LYS A 48 13.79 -19.11 -42.35
N ARG A 49 14.37 -20.00 -43.19
CA ARG A 49 15.36 -19.70 -44.24
C ARG A 49 14.92 -20.19 -45.63
N ALA A 50 15.68 -19.74 -46.63
CA ALA A 50 15.92 -20.37 -47.95
C ALA A 50 14.92 -20.06 -49.09
N PRO A 51 15.32 -20.19 -50.37
CA PRO A 51 16.65 -19.88 -50.94
C PRO A 51 16.61 -19.06 -52.25
N LEU A 52 17.78 -18.55 -52.67
CA LEU A 52 17.96 -17.86 -53.96
C LEU A 52 18.10 -18.84 -55.14
N ARG A 53 17.46 -18.53 -56.28
CA ARG A 53 17.85 -19.00 -57.63
C ARG A 53 17.64 -17.89 -58.67
N ARG A 54 18.57 -17.79 -59.63
CA ARG A 54 18.38 -17.06 -60.91
C ARG A 54 17.87 -18.04 -61.97
N PRO A 55 17.34 -17.52 -63.10
CA PRO A 55 17.96 -17.86 -64.38
C PRO A 55 18.31 -16.63 -65.24
N ARG A 56 18.87 -16.89 -66.44
CA ARG A 56 19.21 -15.90 -67.49
C ARG A 56 18.04 -15.71 -68.45
N GLY A 57 18.12 -14.67 -69.29
CA GLY A 57 17.31 -14.52 -70.50
C GLY A 57 17.81 -13.34 -71.33
N ASP A 58 18.52 -13.61 -72.42
CA ASP A 58 19.02 -12.62 -73.37
C ASP A 58 17.93 -12.23 -74.38
N HIS A 59 18.01 -11.03 -74.96
CA HIS A 59 17.84 -10.79 -76.41
C HIS A 59 18.27 -9.35 -76.77
N ALA A 60 18.88 -9.19 -77.94
CA ALA A 60 19.41 -7.93 -78.46
C ALA A 60 18.67 -7.49 -79.73
N ARG A 61 18.72 -6.19 -80.06
CA ARG A 61 18.61 -5.59 -81.41
C ARG A 61 18.93 -4.09 -81.36
N ASP A 62 19.94 -3.68 -82.12
CA ASP A 62 20.24 -2.27 -82.44
C ASP A 62 19.55 -1.86 -83.78
N PRO A 63 19.91 -0.74 -84.45
CA PRO A 63 19.29 0.57 -84.26
C PRO A 63 18.65 1.09 -85.59
N PRO A 64 18.39 2.41 -85.82
CA PRO A 64 19.48 3.35 -86.15
C PRO A 64 19.29 4.85 -85.78
N SER A 65 20.41 5.58 -85.83
CA SER A 65 20.57 7.01 -86.22
C SER A 65 19.65 8.11 -85.67
N GLY A 66 20.24 9.09 -84.96
CA GLY A 66 19.61 10.38 -84.63
C GLY A 66 20.57 11.41 -84.02
N LEU A 67 21.37 12.09 -84.85
CA LEU A 67 22.36 13.10 -84.42
C LEU A 67 21.73 14.48 -84.18
N VAL A 68 21.62 14.92 -82.91
CA VAL A 68 21.53 16.35 -82.55
C VAL A 68 22.34 16.62 -81.28
N SER A 69 23.21 17.64 -81.32
CA SER A 69 23.95 18.13 -80.15
C SER A 69 23.14 19.17 -79.38
N ALA A 70 22.91 18.96 -78.08
CA ALA A 70 22.30 19.96 -77.21
C ALA A 70 22.76 19.87 -75.74
N ARG A 71 23.71 20.75 -75.40
CA ARG A 71 23.90 21.43 -74.10
C ARG A 71 23.78 20.62 -72.78
N HIS A 72 24.85 20.64 -71.99
CA HIS A 72 24.76 20.38 -70.55
C HIS A 72 23.69 21.27 -69.89
N THR A 73 22.66 20.64 -69.31
CA THR A 73 21.82 21.26 -68.28
C THR A 73 21.97 20.46 -66.99
N ALA A 74 22.46 21.10 -65.93
CA ALA A 74 22.64 20.44 -64.65
C ALA A 74 21.27 20.07 -64.05
N ARG A 75 21.09 18.82 -63.62
CA ARG A 75 19.94 18.45 -62.80
C ARG A 75 20.06 19.16 -61.44
N PRO A 76 19.08 19.96 -60.99
CA PRO A 76 19.10 20.51 -59.64
C PRO A 76 18.96 19.38 -58.60
N GLY A 77 19.76 19.46 -57.53
CA GLY A 77 19.90 18.36 -56.56
C GLY A 77 18.65 18.10 -55.72
N ARG A 78 17.88 17.05 -56.08
CA ARG A 78 16.75 16.53 -55.30
C ARG A 78 17.19 15.60 -54.15
N ASP A 79 18.01 16.09 -53.22
CA ASP A 79 18.39 15.31 -52.02
C ASP A 79 18.49 16.11 -50.71
N VAL A 80 18.55 17.45 -50.75
CA VAL A 80 18.85 18.27 -49.56
C VAL A 80 17.62 18.49 -48.65
N THR A 81 16.39 18.38 -49.17
CA THR A 81 15.16 18.73 -48.42
C THR A 81 14.52 17.56 -47.66
N VAL A 82 14.82 16.31 -48.02
CA VAL A 82 14.20 15.12 -47.40
C VAL A 82 14.74 14.89 -45.98
N ILE A 83 16.05 15.06 -45.77
CA ILE A 83 16.68 14.86 -44.45
C ILE A 83 16.15 15.86 -43.39
N PRO A 84 16.02 17.17 -43.67
CA PRO A 84 15.33 18.10 -42.78
C PRO A 84 13.88 17.72 -42.48
N ALA A 85 13.11 17.26 -43.47
CA ALA A 85 11.72 16.87 -43.28
C ALA A 85 11.56 15.62 -42.38
N ILE A 86 12.41 14.61 -42.56
CA ILE A 86 12.42 13.41 -41.70
C ILE A 86 12.89 13.76 -40.28
N LYS A 87 13.97 14.55 -40.14
CA LYS A 87 14.44 15.01 -38.83
C LYS A 87 13.40 15.87 -38.12
N ALA A 88 12.68 16.72 -38.85
CA ALA A 88 11.55 17.47 -38.32
C ALA A 88 10.47 16.50 -37.82
N ALA A 89 9.93 15.64 -38.69
CA ALA A 89 8.87 14.67 -38.37
C ALA A 89 9.16 13.83 -37.11
N ALA A 90 10.39 13.33 -36.98
CA ALA A 90 10.82 12.57 -35.80
C ALA A 90 10.73 13.39 -34.49
N VAL A 91 11.11 14.67 -34.50
CA VAL A 91 11.17 15.51 -33.28
C VAL A 91 9.79 15.71 -32.64
N SER A 92 8.74 16.02 -33.40
CA SER A 92 7.40 16.14 -32.79
C SER A 92 6.61 14.83 -32.74
N ALA A 93 7.05 13.75 -33.40
CA ALA A 93 6.62 12.40 -33.04
C ALA A 93 7.09 12.04 -31.61
N VAL A 94 8.33 12.40 -31.26
CA VAL A 94 8.85 12.29 -29.88
C VAL A 94 8.14 13.28 -28.94
N ALA A 95 7.88 14.52 -29.35
CA ALA A 95 7.17 15.48 -28.49
C ALA A 95 5.72 15.04 -28.21
N LEU A 96 4.98 14.55 -29.21
CA LEU A 96 3.60 14.10 -29.04
C LEU A 96 3.52 12.81 -28.20
N THR A 97 4.43 11.84 -28.38
CA THR A 97 4.48 10.66 -27.51
C THR A 97 4.91 11.01 -26.08
N THR A 98 5.80 11.99 -25.90
CA THR A 98 6.17 12.52 -24.58
C THR A 98 4.97 13.17 -23.88
N VAL A 99 4.24 14.06 -24.56
CA VAL A 99 3.05 14.72 -23.97
C VAL A 99 1.91 13.71 -23.75
N ALA A 100 1.75 12.70 -24.60
CA ALA A 100 0.80 11.60 -24.36
C ALA A 100 1.15 10.78 -23.09
N ALA A 101 2.43 10.52 -22.85
CA ALA A 101 2.88 9.87 -21.61
C ALA A 101 2.64 10.75 -20.37
N LEU A 102 2.91 12.07 -20.47
CA LEU A 102 2.60 13.02 -19.40
C LEU A 102 1.09 13.15 -19.15
N LEU A 103 0.26 13.09 -20.20
CA LEU A 103 -1.21 13.07 -20.09
C LEU A 103 -1.71 11.82 -19.36
N ALA A 104 -1.10 10.65 -19.61
CA ALA A 104 -1.42 9.44 -18.86
C ALA A 104 -1.03 9.56 -17.37
N ILE A 105 0.11 10.20 -17.07
CA ILE A 105 0.52 10.48 -15.68
C ILE A 105 -0.46 11.47 -15.01
N ALA A 106 -0.87 12.54 -15.69
CA ALA A 106 -1.84 13.52 -15.17
C ALA A 106 -3.26 12.96 -15.05
N TRP A 107 -3.64 11.98 -15.88
CA TRP A 107 -4.91 11.26 -15.74
C TRP A 107 -4.94 10.41 -14.47
N HIS A 108 -3.79 9.81 -14.14
CA HIS A 108 -3.52 9.04 -12.93
C HIS A 108 -2.74 9.87 -11.88
N LEU A 109 -3.00 11.19 -11.79
CA LEU A 109 -2.44 12.03 -10.74
C LEU A 109 -2.80 11.45 -9.36
N LYS A 110 -1.93 11.64 -8.36
CA LYS A 110 -2.11 11.18 -6.98
C LYS A 110 -2.19 9.66 -6.79
N HIS A 111 -1.80 8.85 -7.78
CA HIS A 111 -1.74 7.39 -7.66
C HIS A 111 -0.80 6.93 -6.51
N PRO A 112 -1.13 5.91 -5.69
CA PRO A 112 -0.29 5.47 -4.56
C PRO A 112 1.11 5.00 -4.97
N LEU A 113 1.23 4.26 -6.08
CA LEU A 113 2.53 3.93 -6.69
C LEU A 113 3.41 5.15 -7.07
N LEU A 114 2.85 6.35 -7.17
CA LEU A 114 3.59 7.61 -7.41
C LEU A 114 3.83 8.44 -6.13
N TYR A 115 3.34 7.98 -4.95
CA TYR A 115 3.46 8.68 -3.66
C TYR A 115 4.87 9.19 -3.34
N ALA A 116 5.92 8.44 -3.71
CA ALA A 116 7.31 8.82 -3.49
C ALA A 116 7.81 10.00 -4.35
N VAL A 117 7.16 10.28 -5.49
CA VAL A 117 7.47 11.43 -6.36
C VAL A 117 6.42 12.54 -6.28
N ARG A 118 5.31 12.31 -5.59
CA ARG A 118 4.15 13.22 -5.54
C ARG A 118 4.44 14.67 -5.16
N PRO A 119 5.34 15.00 -4.19
CA PRO A 119 5.70 16.39 -3.91
C PRO A 119 6.27 17.17 -5.12
N LEU A 120 6.68 16.46 -6.17
CA LEU A 120 7.21 17.01 -7.42
C LEU A 120 6.29 16.79 -8.62
N GLU A 121 5.27 15.92 -8.56
CA GLU A 121 4.51 15.51 -9.76
C GLU A 121 3.72 16.68 -10.37
N THR A 122 2.92 17.39 -9.59
CA THR A 122 2.16 18.57 -10.05
C THR A 122 3.09 19.71 -10.49
N PRO A 123 4.15 20.10 -9.74
CA PRO A 123 5.16 21.04 -10.24
C PRO A 123 5.81 20.63 -11.56
N ILE A 124 6.17 19.35 -11.74
CA ILE A 124 6.80 18.85 -12.98
C ILE A 124 5.81 18.88 -14.15
N LEU A 125 4.56 18.46 -13.95
CA LEU A 125 3.53 18.44 -15.00
C LEU A 125 3.17 19.86 -15.46
N LEU A 126 3.02 20.80 -14.51
CA LEU A 126 2.77 22.21 -14.83
C LEU A 126 3.99 22.88 -15.49
N ALA A 127 5.21 22.58 -15.04
CA ALA A 127 6.43 23.07 -15.68
C ALA A 127 6.62 22.50 -17.10
N ALA A 128 6.32 21.21 -17.31
CA ALA A 128 6.36 20.57 -18.62
C ALA A 128 5.30 21.14 -19.57
N ALA A 129 4.09 21.43 -19.06
CA ALA A 129 3.06 22.13 -19.83
C ALA A 129 3.49 23.57 -20.18
N ALA A 130 4.04 24.34 -19.22
CA ALA A 130 4.55 25.68 -19.47
C ALA A 130 5.68 25.69 -20.51
N PHE A 131 6.63 24.76 -20.42
CA PHE A 131 7.72 24.60 -21.38
C PHE A 131 7.22 24.15 -22.76
N GLY A 132 6.27 23.21 -22.82
CA GLY A 132 5.58 22.79 -24.04
C GLY A 132 4.85 23.95 -24.72
N GLY A 133 4.18 24.80 -23.94
CA GLY A 133 3.51 26.00 -24.43
C GLY A 133 4.50 27.03 -24.97
N VAL A 134 5.56 27.34 -24.22
CA VAL A 134 6.60 28.30 -24.64
C VAL A 134 7.34 27.82 -25.89
N THR A 135 7.66 26.54 -26.00
CA THR A 135 8.30 25.97 -27.21
C THR A 135 7.34 25.94 -28.40
N ALA A 136 6.07 25.60 -28.20
CA ALA A 136 5.06 25.67 -29.26
C ALA A 136 4.76 27.12 -29.72
N VAL A 137 4.90 28.13 -28.85
CA VAL A 137 4.76 29.56 -29.20
C VAL A 137 6.02 30.12 -29.87
N ARG A 138 7.21 29.89 -29.31
CA ARG A 138 8.49 30.48 -29.78
C ARG A 138 9.22 29.68 -30.87
N GLY A 139 8.81 28.44 -31.15
CA GLY A 139 9.52 27.55 -32.07
C GLY A 139 9.60 28.06 -33.52
N ARG A 140 10.80 28.47 -33.95
CA ARG A 140 11.14 28.75 -35.36
C ARG A 140 11.45 27.50 -36.21
N TYR A 141 11.25 26.30 -35.66
CA TYR A 141 11.45 25.06 -36.42
C TYR A 141 10.35 24.90 -37.48
N GLY A 142 10.75 24.70 -38.74
CA GLY A 142 9.84 24.56 -39.87
C GLY A 142 9.02 23.27 -39.78
N TRP A 143 7.82 23.38 -39.23
CA TRP A 143 6.92 22.26 -38.91
C TRP A 143 5.50 22.52 -39.42
N TRP A 144 4.78 21.44 -39.74
CA TRP A 144 3.40 21.52 -40.23
C TRP A 144 2.47 22.29 -39.28
N PRO A 145 1.59 23.18 -39.78
CA PRO A 145 0.62 23.90 -38.96
C PRO A 145 -0.28 22.98 -38.12
N ALA A 146 -0.61 21.79 -38.63
CA ALA A 146 -1.41 20.78 -37.93
C ALA A 146 -0.71 20.28 -36.65
N GLY A 147 0.54 19.79 -36.76
CA GLY A 147 1.30 19.25 -35.62
C GLY A 147 1.53 20.29 -34.52
N ARG A 148 1.74 21.56 -34.88
CA ARG A 148 1.84 22.67 -33.93
C ARG A 148 0.54 22.88 -33.14
N ARG A 149 -0.62 22.84 -33.81
CA ARG A 149 -1.94 22.94 -33.16
C ARG A 149 -2.18 21.75 -32.21
N SER A 150 -1.91 20.52 -32.65
CA SER A 150 -2.03 19.33 -31.81
C SER A 150 -1.16 19.41 -30.56
N LEU A 151 0.09 19.86 -30.67
CA LEU A 151 0.99 20.01 -29.52
C LEU A 151 0.45 21.04 -28.50
N VAL A 152 -0.04 22.19 -28.96
CA VAL A 152 -0.67 23.20 -28.08
C VAL A 152 -1.91 22.64 -27.37
N LEU A 153 -2.76 21.90 -28.09
CA LEU A 153 -3.97 21.29 -27.51
C LEU A 153 -3.62 20.22 -26.46
N CYS A 154 -2.68 19.32 -26.75
CA CYS A 154 -2.24 18.30 -25.78
C CYS A 154 -1.57 18.92 -24.55
N VAL A 155 -0.81 20.00 -24.70
CA VAL A 155 -0.20 20.76 -23.61
C VAL A 155 -1.26 21.51 -22.77
N GLY A 156 -2.26 22.13 -23.42
CA GLY A 156 -3.37 22.77 -22.73
C GLY A 156 -4.21 21.77 -21.94
N ALA A 157 -4.50 20.61 -22.54
CA ALA A 157 -5.17 19.50 -21.86
C ALA A 157 -4.36 18.98 -20.67
N LEU A 158 -3.03 18.90 -20.77
CA LEU A 158 -2.16 18.48 -19.68
C LEU A 158 -2.25 19.44 -18.48
N ALA A 159 -2.20 20.75 -18.73
CA ALA A 159 -2.36 21.77 -17.69
C ALA A 159 -3.76 21.73 -17.06
N LEU A 160 -4.82 21.71 -17.88
CA LEU A 160 -6.22 21.69 -17.40
C LEU A 160 -6.54 20.42 -16.60
N LEU A 161 -6.06 19.25 -17.03
CA LEU A 161 -6.24 17.99 -16.32
C LEU A 161 -5.51 17.99 -14.97
N THR A 162 -4.27 18.46 -14.94
CA THR A 162 -3.48 18.55 -13.70
C THR A 162 -4.13 19.51 -12.70
N LEU A 163 -4.53 20.72 -13.15
CA LEU A 163 -5.21 21.70 -12.29
C LEU A 163 -6.59 21.22 -11.83
N GLY A 164 -7.34 20.52 -12.70
CA GLY A 164 -8.64 19.95 -12.37
C GLY A 164 -8.55 18.89 -11.26
N ARG A 165 -7.56 17.99 -11.33
CA ARG A 165 -7.30 16.98 -10.29
C ARG A 165 -6.85 17.59 -8.95
N GLU A 166 -6.06 18.67 -8.98
CA GLU A 166 -5.71 19.39 -7.75
C GLU A 166 -6.93 20.13 -7.16
N PHE A 167 -7.80 20.71 -7.98
CA PHE A 167 -9.03 21.37 -7.51
C PHE A 167 -10.04 20.35 -6.93
N GLU A 168 -10.25 19.22 -7.61
CA GLU A 168 -11.06 18.08 -7.13
C GLU A 168 -10.59 17.58 -5.76
N PHE A 169 -9.28 17.43 -5.59
CA PHE A 169 -8.67 17.06 -4.32
C PHE A 169 -8.84 18.16 -3.25
N ALA A 170 -8.52 19.42 -3.58
CA ALA A 170 -8.63 20.54 -2.64
C ALA A 170 -10.06 20.76 -2.15
N ALA A 171 -11.05 20.69 -3.04
CA ALA A 171 -12.47 20.76 -2.70
C ALA A 171 -12.91 19.58 -1.82
N THR A 172 -12.46 18.36 -2.12
CA THR A 172 -12.79 17.18 -1.30
C THR A 172 -12.14 17.26 0.09
N ARG A 173 -10.87 17.69 0.18
CA ARG A 173 -10.20 17.97 1.45
C ARG A 173 -10.93 19.06 2.26
N HIS A 174 -11.38 20.12 1.60
CA HIS A 174 -12.11 21.21 2.26
C HIS A 174 -13.42 20.71 2.87
N ARG A 175 -14.27 20.05 2.08
CA ARG A 175 -15.55 19.45 2.53
C ARG A 175 -15.37 18.50 3.72
N VAL A 176 -14.35 17.65 3.68
CA VAL A 176 -14.04 16.74 4.79
C VAL A 176 -13.66 17.51 6.06
N ILE A 177 -12.84 18.55 5.96
CA ILE A 177 -12.35 19.35 7.11
C ILE A 177 -13.46 20.23 7.72
N GLU A 178 -14.38 20.77 6.90
CA GLU A 178 -15.56 21.49 7.38
C GLU A 178 -16.41 20.61 8.31
N GLY A 179 -16.52 19.31 8.00
CA GLY A 179 -16.95 18.30 8.93
C GLY A 179 -18.43 18.41 9.33
N SER A 180 -19.33 18.06 8.40
CA SER A 180 -20.75 17.85 8.68
C SER A 180 -20.98 16.71 9.69
N ASP A 181 -22.19 16.61 10.25
CA ASP A 181 -22.52 15.57 11.23
C ASP A 181 -22.38 14.15 10.68
N ASP A 182 -22.69 13.96 9.39
CA ASP A 182 -22.45 12.69 8.67
C ASP A 182 -20.95 12.37 8.55
N LEU A 183 -20.10 13.38 8.30
CA LEU A 183 -18.63 13.22 8.29
C LEU A 183 -18.07 12.91 9.68
N ARG A 184 -18.68 13.44 10.75
CA ARG A 184 -18.30 13.14 12.15
C ARG A 184 -18.77 11.75 12.59
N THR A 185 -19.94 11.33 12.12
CA THR A 185 -20.45 9.95 12.30
C THR A 185 -19.51 8.96 11.62
N LEU A 186 -19.23 9.16 10.32
CA LEU A 186 -18.33 8.31 9.55
C LEU A 186 -16.88 8.35 10.04
N GLY A 187 -16.42 9.52 10.51
CA GLY A 187 -15.05 9.72 10.98
C GLY A 187 -14.62 8.70 12.02
N ALA A 188 -15.52 8.31 12.94
CA ALA A 188 -15.28 7.28 13.95
C ALA A 188 -14.77 5.93 13.40
N HIS A 189 -15.03 5.64 12.12
CA HIS A 189 -14.70 4.39 11.41
C HIS A 189 -13.40 4.44 10.58
N PHE A 190 -12.68 5.57 10.52
CA PHE A 190 -11.43 5.65 9.73
C PHE A 190 -10.18 5.56 10.59
N VAL A 191 -9.23 4.69 10.19
CA VAL A 191 -7.87 4.60 10.73
C VAL A 191 -6.89 5.02 9.65
N VAL A 192 -6.18 6.13 9.87
CA VAL A 192 -5.36 6.78 8.83
C VAL A 192 -3.87 6.82 9.17
N GLY A 193 -3.03 6.54 8.18
CA GLY A 193 -1.60 6.81 8.25
C GLY A 193 -1.27 8.28 7.97
N PHE A 194 -0.16 8.74 8.54
CA PHE A 194 0.34 10.11 8.36
C PHE A 194 1.87 10.15 8.23
N ARG A 195 2.40 11.24 7.66
CA ARG A 195 3.82 11.59 7.63
C ARG A 195 4.12 12.62 8.71
N GLU A 196 3.37 13.71 8.69
CA GLU A 196 3.45 14.83 9.63
C GLU A 196 2.23 14.82 10.53
N ILE A 197 2.43 15.07 11.82
CA ILE A 197 1.36 15.06 12.81
C ILE A 197 0.25 16.09 12.48
N ASP A 198 0.65 17.21 11.89
CA ASP A 198 -0.22 18.29 11.40
C ASP A 198 -1.19 17.85 10.29
N GLU A 199 -0.90 16.75 9.56
CA GLU A 199 -1.79 16.23 8.52
C GLU A 199 -3.10 15.65 9.09
N VAL A 200 -3.06 15.18 10.35
CA VAL A 200 -4.15 14.49 11.05
C VAL A 200 -4.65 15.22 12.29
N GLU A 201 -3.98 16.27 12.76
CA GLU A 201 -4.34 17.00 13.99
C GLU A 201 -5.76 17.59 13.91
N ALA A 202 -6.10 18.30 12.83
CA ALA A 202 -7.43 18.84 12.61
C ALA A 202 -8.51 17.74 12.47
N LEU A 203 -8.17 16.62 11.83
CA LEU A 203 -9.08 15.47 11.67
C LEU A 203 -9.36 14.80 13.02
N ALA A 204 -8.32 14.62 13.83
CA ALA A 204 -8.43 14.08 15.18
C ALA A 204 -9.29 15.01 16.05
N ALA A 205 -9.03 16.32 16.04
CA ALA A 205 -9.75 17.32 16.84
C ALA A 205 -11.23 17.44 16.45
N ASN A 206 -11.57 17.37 15.16
CA ASN A 206 -12.96 17.52 14.68
C ASN A 206 -13.77 16.20 14.70
N GLY A 207 -13.18 15.06 15.03
CA GLY A 207 -13.86 13.76 15.04
C GLY A 207 -13.87 13.01 13.70
N LEU A 208 -13.19 13.55 12.69
CA LEU A 208 -13.21 13.11 11.28
C LEU A 208 -12.38 11.84 11.02
N ILE A 209 -11.64 11.38 12.03
CA ILE A 209 -10.98 10.06 12.07
C ILE A 209 -11.22 9.40 13.44
N GLY A 210 -11.20 8.07 13.46
CA GLY A 210 -11.43 7.24 14.64
C GLY A 210 -10.15 6.65 15.22
N GLY A 211 -9.09 6.61 14.40
CA GLY A 211 -7.74 6.23 14.80
C GLY A 211 -6.67 6.72 13.84
N VAL A 212 -5.42 6.49 14.23
CA VAL A 212 -4.23 6.69 13.39
C VAL A 212 -3.39 5.41 13.34
N TYR A 213 -2.71 5.19 12.23
CA TYR A 213 -1.79 4.07 12.03
C TYR A 213 -0.35 4.59 11.96
N ILE A 214 0.57 3.95 12.71
CA ILE A 214 1.96 4.38 12.86
C ILE A 214 2.96 3.34 12.35
N THR A 215 4.07 3.83 11.80
CA THR A 215 5.15 3.01 11.24
C THR A 215 6.52 3.62 11.55
N ARG A 216 7.59 2.95 11.08
CA ARG A 216 8.97 3.46 11.04
C ARG A 216 9.10 4.88 10.48
N ARG A 217 8.21 5.32 9.60
CA ARG A 217 8.22 6.68 9.01
C ARG A 217 8.00 7.74 10.11
N ASN A 218 7.09 7.46 11.04
CA ASN A 218 6.71 8.34 12.15
C ASN A 218 7.80 8.39 13.24
N LEU A 219 8.66 7.37 13.32
CA LEU A 219 9.81 7.31 14.25
C LEU A 219 11.04 8.13 13.81
N ARG A 220 10.95 8.94 12.74
CA ARG A 220 12.09 9.74 12.23
C ARG A 220 12.68 10.74 13.25
N HIS A 221 11.90 11.16 14.25
CA HIS A 221 12.32 12.03 15.36
C HIS A 221 12.53 11.26 16.68
N GLY A 222 12.51 9.93 16.63
CA GLY A 222 12.64 9.05 17.79
C GLY A 222 11.32 8.75 18.51
N LEU A 223 11.38 7.77 19.40
CA LEU A 223 10.24 7.24 20.15
C LEU A 223 9.52 8.32 21.00
N THR A 224 10.30 9.14 21.71
CA THR A 224 9.76 10.19 22.61
C THR A 224 8.97 11.27 21.86
N ALA A 225 9.41 11.65 20.65
CA ALA A 225 8.70 12.61 19.82
C ALA A 225 7.35 12.04 19.36
N LEU A 226 7.34 10.80 18.84
CA LEU A 226 6.11 10.14 18.42
C LEU A 226 5.12 9.94 19.58
N ALA A 227 5.59 9.57 20.77
CA ALA A 227 4.75 9.48 21.96
C ALA A 227 4.15 10.85 22.36
N ALA A 228 4.92 11.93 22.24
CA ALA A 228 4.44 13.29 22.53
C ALA A 228 3.40 13.78 21.51
N ASP A 229 3.59 13.46 20.22
CA ASP A 229 2.66 13.73 19.12
C ASP A 229 1.34 12.97 19.30
N LEU A 230 1.39 11.65 19.56
CA LEU A 230 0.20 10.84 19.82
C LEU A 230 -0.55 11.31 21.08
N ALA A 231 0.19 11.63 22.15
CA ALA A 231 -0.39 12.24 23.34
C ALA A 231 -1.01 13.62 23.06
N ARG A 232 -0.55 14.36 22.04
CA ARG A 232 -1.15 15.63 21.60
C ARG A 232 -2.51 15.40 20.93
N LEU A 233 -2.61 14.45 19.99
CA LEU A 233 -3.91 14.08 19.38
C LEU A 233 -4.94 13.65 20.45
N GLN A 234 -4.52 12.84 21.43
CA GLN A 234 -5.39 12.41 22.52
C GLN A 234 -5.82 13.58 23.44
N ARG A 235 -4.99 14.64 23.59
CA ARG A 235 -5.41 15.88 24.27
C ARG A 235 -6.47 16.65 23.46
N HIS A 236 -6.28 16.81 22.15
CA HIS A 236 -7.26 17.48 21.29
C HIS A 236 -8.63 16.80 21.34
N ARG A 237 -8.68 15.46 21.31
CA ARG A 237 -9.96 14.74 21.41
C ARG A 237 -10.63 14.87 22.76
N ARG A 238 -9.88 14.80 23.87
CA ARG A 238 -10.46 15.07 25.20
C ARG A 238 -10.99 16.50 25.33
N ALA A 239 -10.29 17.49 24.78
CA ALA A 239 -10.75 18.89 24.76
C ALA A 239 -12.02 19.08 23.91
N ALA A 240 -12.20 18.31 22.84
CA ALA A 240 -13.38 18.30 21.98
C ALA A 240 -14.52 17.38 22.49
N GLY A 241 -14.37 16.74 23.66
CA GLY A 241 -15.37 15.79 24.20
C GLY A 241 -15.48 14.47 23.42
N LEU A 242 -14.52 14.18 22.53
CA LEU A 242 -14.55 13.03 21.63
C LEU A 242 -13.96 11.76 22.26
N PRO A 243 -14.45 10.55 21.89
CA PRO A 243 -13.81 9.29 22.27
C PRO A 243 -12.33 9.24 21.82
N PRO A 244 -11.43 8.56 22.56
CA PRO A 244 -10.00 8.53 22.24
C PRO A 244 -9.73 7.94 20.85
N LEU A 245 -8.62 8.35 20.24
CA LEU A 245 -8.13 7.70 19.02
C LEU A 245 -7.73 6.26 19.34
N ILE A 246 -8.07 5.35 18.43
CA ILE A 246 -7.37 4.09 18.27
C ILE A 246 -5.98 4.42 17.71
N VAL A 247 -4.92 3.88 18.28
CA VAL A 247 -3.56 3.97 17.72
C VAL A 247 -3.17 2.57 17.27
N ALA A 248 -2.99 2.40 15.97
CA ALA A 248 -2.74 1.12 15.31
C ALA A 248 -1.28 0.99 14.84
N ALA A 249 -0.73 -0.22 14.87
CA ALA A 249 0.62 -0.50 14.35
C ALA A 249 0.75 -1.95 13.84
N ASP A 250 1.62 -2.18 12.85
CA ASP A 250 2.05 -3.51 12.44
C ASP A 250 3.34 -3.93 13.16
N GLN A 251 3.18 -4.67 14.26
CA GLN A 251 4.27 -5.32 14.96
C GLN A 251 3.90 -6.81 15.15
N GLU A 252 4.31 -7.67 14.21
CA GLU A 252 4.11 -9.12 14.26
C GLU A 252 5.30 -9.85 14.92
N GLY A 253 6.49 -9.26 14.81
CA GLY A 253 7.77 -9.94 15.01
C GLY A 253 8.49 -10.20 13.69
N GLY A 254 9.77 -10.56 13.78
CA GLY A 254 10.60 -10.86 12.62
C GLY A 254 10.63 -9.72 11.60
N GLU A 255 10.25 -10.00 10.36
CA GLU A 255 10.35 -9.05 9.24
C GLU A 255 9.27 -7.95 9.29
N VAL A 256 8.03 -8.27 9.69
CA VAL A 256 6.96 -7.27 9.87
C VAL A 256 6.98 -6.73 11.29
N SER A 257 7.94 -5.85 11.55
CA SER A 257 8.16 -5.18 12.84
C SER A 257 8.38 -3.69 12.61
N HIS A 258 7.30 -2.96 12.28
CA HIS A 258 7.39 -1.60 11.73
C HIS A 258 7.94 -0.57 12.73
N LEU A 259 7.96 -0.88 14.04
CA LEU A 259 8.48 0.03 15.07
C LEU A 259 9.88 -0.37 15.56
N SER A 260 10.44 -1.49 15.09
CA SER A 260 11.80 -1.91 15.42
C SER A 260 12.87 -1.20 14.55
N PRO A 261 14.08 -0.94 15.07
CA PRO A 261 14.60 -1.35 16.38
C PRO A 261 14.39 -0.31 17.51
N TRP A 262 13.46 0.66 17.38
CA TRP A 262 13.11 1.55 18.50
C TRP A 262 12.28 0.82 19.56
N LEU A 263 11.43 -0.13 19.14
CA LEU A 263 10.96 -1.23 19.97
C LEU A 263 11.84 -2.47 19.77
N GLU A 264 11.85 -3.33 20.79
CA GLU A 264 12.53 -4.64 20.77
C GLU A 264 12.21 -5.42 19.48
N ARG A 265 13.24 -5.90 18.76
CA ARG A 265 13.04 -6.76 17.58
C ARG A 265 12.94 -8.21 18.02
N LEU A 266 11.72 -8.64 18.32
CA LEU A 266 11.41 -10.03 18.58
C LEU A 266 11.54 -10.88 17.29
N PRO A 267 11.88 -12.18 17.38
CA PRO A 267 11.85 -13.11 16.24
C PRO A 267 10.40 -13.35 15.76
N PRO A 268 10.14 -13.92 14.57
CA PRO A 268 8.77 -14.27 14.19
C PRO A 268 8.19 -15.34 15.13
N LEU A 269 6.89 -15.30 15.44
CA LEU A 269 6.20 -16.28 16.31
C LEU A 269 6.45 -17.75 15.91
N SER A 270 6.65 -18.00 14.61
CA SER A 270 6.99 -19.32 14.05
C SER A 270 8.33 -19.89 14.55
N SER A 271 9.21 -19.09 15.18
CA SER A 271 10.42 -19.61 15.83
C SER A 271 10.11 -20.28 17.17
N LEU A 272 9.17 -19.75 17.96
CA LEU A 272 8.81 -20.30 19.28
C LEU A 272 8.25 -21.72 19.18
N VAL A 273 7.54 -22.02 18.09
CA VAL A 273 7.02 -23.36 17.76
C VAL A 273 8.13 -24.37 17.45
N ARG A 274 9.28 -23.89 16.97
CA ARG A 274 10.46 -24.72 16.62
C ARG A 274 11.50 -24.78 17.74
N ASP A 275 11.26 -24.07 18.84
CA ASP A 275 12.20 -23.91 19.94
C ASP A 275 12.14 -25.10 20.90
N THR A 276 13.31 -25.62 21.26
CA THR A 276 13.49 -26.77 22.17
C THR A 276 13.61 -26.36 23.65
N ASP A 277 13.36 -25.09 23.99
CA ASP A 277 13.20 -24.62 25.36
C ASP A 277 12.22 -25.53 26.15
N PRO A 278 12.53 -25.93 27.41
CA PRO A 278 11.71 -26.85 28.19
C PRO A 278 10.45 -26.22 28.81
N ALA A 279 10.29 -24.89 28.82
CA ALA A 279 9.10 -24.24 29.32
C ALA A 279 7.91 -24.42 28.34
N PRO A 280 6.66 -24.60 28.83
CA PRO A 280 5.51 -24.85 27.95
C PRO A 280 5.32 -23.78 26.85
N LEU A 281 5.03 -24.21 25.62
CA LEU A 281 4.92 -23.32 24.45
C LEU A 281 3.98 -22.12 24.70
N VAL A 282 2.80 -22.37 25.27
CA VAL A 282 1.80 -21.35 25.64
C VAL A 282 2.41 -20.26 26.52
N GLU A 283 3.22 -20.64 27.52
CA GLU A 283 3.86 -19.71 28.45
C GLU A 283 4.95 -18.87 27.75
N ARG A 284 5.76 -19.49 26.89
CA ARG A 284 6.77 -18.78 26.08
C ARG A 284 6.12 -17.75 25.16
N VAL A 285 4.98 -18.11 24.55
CA VAL A 285 4.24 -17.26 23.62
C VAL A 285 3.48 -16.14 24.35
N ARG A 286 2.94 -16.38 25.56
CA ARG A 286 2.34 -15.32 26.38
C ARG A 286 3.36 -14.24 26.76
N ARG A 287 4.54 -14.64 27.27
CA ARG A 287 5.64 -13.71 27.60
C ARG A 287 6.16 -12.95 26.37
N TYR A 288 6.13 -13.56 25.19
CA TYR A 288 6.42 -12.87 23.93
C TYR A 288 5.36 -11.77 23.66
N GLY A 289 4.08 -12.11 23.77
CA GLY A 289 2.97 -11.16 23.60
C GLY A 289 3.07 -9.99 24.58
N GLU A 290 3.31 -10.29 25.86
CA GLU A 290 3.50 -9.31 26.94
C GLU A 290 4.64 -8.34 26.65
N ARG A 291 5.86 -8.84 26.35
CA ARG A 291 7.02 -8.00 26.00
C ARG A 291 6.72 -7.05 24.86
N GLN A 292 6.05 -7.56 23.82
CA GLN A 292 5.70 -6.75 22.67
C GLN A 292 4.61 -5.72 23.00
N GLY A 293 3.58 -6.12 23.75
CA GLY A 293 2.50 -5.26 24.21
C GLY A 293 3.02 -4.12 25.10
N VAL A 294 3.91 -4.41 26.05
CA VAL A 294 4.59 -3.42 26.90
C VAL A 294 5.46 -2.46 26.07
N GLY A 295 6.03 -2.91 24.95
CA GLY A 295 6.70 -2.05 23.98
C GLY A 295 5.73 -1.08 23.27
N LEU A 296 4.58 -1.60 22.83
CA LEU A 296 3.54 -0.86 22.13
C LEU A 296 2.81 0.15 23.03
N ALA A 297 2.46 -0.24 24.26
CA ALA A 297 1.79 0.59 25.25
C ALA A 297 2.58 1.86 25.60
N LYS A 298 3.92 1.78 25.61
CA LYS A 298 4.83 2.94 25.82
C LYS A 298 4.74 4.02 24.74
N LEU A 299 4.20 3.69 23.56
CA LEU A 299 3.88 4.65 22.50
C LEU A 299 2.42 5.13 22.53
N GLY A 300 1.59 4.59 23.42
CA GLY A 300 0.14 4.81 23.40
C GLY A 300 -0.58 4.07 22.27
N VAL A 301 0.01 3.00 21.72
CA VAL A 301 -0.68 2.05 20.83
C VAL A 301 -1.81 1.38 21.60
N THR A 302 -2.93 1.12 20.93
CA THR A 302 -4.11 0.43 21.49
C THR A 302 -4.48 -0.82 20.67
N LEU A 303 -4.15 -0.83 19.38
CA LEU A 303 -4.49 -1.91 18.46
C LEU A 303 -3.21 -2.41 17.76
N ASN A 304 -2.81 -3.65 18.02
CA ASN A 304 -1.76 -4.28 17.24
C ASN A 304 -2.39 -5.04 16.07
N LEU A 305 -1.88 -4.83 14.86
CA LEU A 305 -2.34 -5.50 13.64
C LEU A 305 -1.66 -6.88 13.50
N ALA A 306 -1.74 -7.69 14.55
CA ALA A 306 -1.15 -9.02 14.68
C ALA A 306 -1.96 -9.83 15.74
N PRO A 307 -1.94 -11.18 15.72
CA PRO A 307 -1.08 -12.07 14.95
C PRO A 307 -1.57 -12.37 13.52
N VAL A 308 -0.63 -12.78 12.67
CA VAL A 308 -0.95 -13.51 11.43
C VAL A 308 -1.38 -14.93 11.83
N VAL A 309 -2.64 -15.26 11.56
CA VAL A 309 -3.23 -16.59 11.80
C VAL A 309 -3.53 -17.34 10.49
N ASP A 310 -3.12 -16.78 9.36
CA ASP A 310 -3.01 -17.50 8.10
C ASP A 310 -2.14 -18.75 8.27
N LEU A 311 -2.63 -19.88 7.76
CA LEU A 311 -1.86 -21.12 7.72
C LEU A 311 -0.69 -21.00 6.72
N ARG A 312 0.42 -21.67 7.03
CA ARG A 312 1.58 -21.69 6.14
C ARG A 312 1.25 -22.42 4.81
N PRO A 313 1.61 -21.85 3.65
CA PRO A 313 1.45 -22.53 2.35
C PRO A 313 2.40 -23.73 2.24
N ALA A 314 1.94 -24.82 1.64
CA ALA A 314 2.73 -26.03 1.44
C ALA A 314 3.88 -25.85 0.43
N LEU A 315 3.70 -24.94 -0.55
CA LEU A 315 4.75 -24.53 -1.48
C LEU A 315 5.33 -23.19 -1.02
N ALA A 316 6.57 -23.21 -0.54
CA ALA A 316 7.33 -22.02 -0.16
C ALA A 316 8.10 -21.40 -1.35
N ASP A 317 7.69 -21.65 -2.59
CA ASP A 317 8.44 -21.24 -3.79
C ASP A 317 8.29 -19.75 -4.13
N GLY A 318 7.31 -19.06 -3.53
CA GLY A 318 7.21 -17.59 -3.50
C GLY A 318 7.02 -16.93 -4.87
N ARG A 319 6.56 -17.67 -5.88
CA ARG A 319 6.54 -17.22 -7.29
C ARG A 319 5.36 -16.30 -7.62
N GLY A 320 5.19 -15.23 -6.86
CA GLY A 320 4.08 -14.30 -7.06
C GLY A 320 3.61 -13.58 -5.80
N ASP A 321 4.14 -13.95 -4.64
CA ASP A 321 4.03 -13.24 -3.36
C ASP A 321 5.42 -12.71 -2.96
N PHE A 322 5.58 -11.39 -2.96
CA PHE A 322 6.86 -10.73 -2.64
C PHE A 322 6.75 -9.68 -1.52
N LEU A 323 5.54 -9.15 -1.29
CA LEU A 323 5.25 -8.09 -0.32
C LEU A 323 4.41 -8.62 0.85
N THR A 324 3.53 -9.61 0.64
CA THR A 324 2.85 -10.31 1.74
C THR A 324 3.79 -11.31 2.43
N ALA A 325 4.67 -11.97 1.67
CA ALA A 325 5.72 -12.88 2.13
C ALA A 325 5.23 -13.94 3.13
N LEU A 326 4.06 -14.54 2.87
CA LEU A 326 3.26 -15.24 3.88
C LEU A 326 4.01 -16.37 4.61
N ALA A 327 4.84 -17.13 3.88
CA ALA A 327 5.53 -18.31 4.39
C ALA A 327 6.51 -18.03 5.55
N SER A 328 7.04 -16.80 5.66
CA SER A 328 7.93 -16.40 6.77
C SER A 328 7.18 -15.85 7.99
N ARG A 329 5.97 -15.30 7.79
CA ARG A 329 5.09 -14.71 8.82
C ARG A 329 4.22 -15.78 9.49
N ALA A 330 3.67 -16.71 8.71
CA ALA A 330 2.76 -17.75 9.18
C ALA A 330 3.38 -18.65 10.27
N ILE A 331 2.64 -18.85 11.37
CA ILE A 331 3.07 -19.57 12.57
C ILE A 331 3.34 -21.05 12.27
N ALA A 332 2.35 -21.75 11.70
CA ALA A 332 2.39 -23.15 11.31
C ALA A 332 1.39 -23.42 10.17
N ASP A 333 1.37 -24.64 9.66
CA ASP A 333 0.44 -25.18 8.66
C ASP A 333 -0.70 -26.02 9.27
N ASP A 334 -0.55 -26.44 10.54
CA ASP A 334 -1.64 -27.03 11.34
C ASP A 334 -2.50 -25.92 12.00
N PRO A 335 -3.84 -25.93 11.80
CA PRO A 335 -4.70 -24.86 12.31
C PRO A 335 -4.94 -24.90 13.82
N THR A 336 -4.81 -26.05 14.47
CA THR A 336 -4.99 -26.18 15.92
C THR A 336 -3.85 -25.47 16.65
N LEU A 337 -2.62 -25.76 16.24
CA LEU A 337 -1.39 -25.15 16.73
C LEU A 337 -1.31 -23.64 16.41
N VAL A 338 -1.76 -23.22 15.23
CA VAL A 338 -1.89 -21.78 14.92
C VAL A 338 -2.88 -21.11 15.89
N GLY A 339 -4.03 -21.74 16.15
CA GLY A 339 -5.02 -21.26 17.13
C GLY A 339 -4.45 -21.13 18.54
N GLU A 340 -3.74 -22.15 19.05
CA GLU A 340 -3.15 -22.15 20.40
C GLU A 340 -2.06 -21.10 20.59
N VAL A 341 -1.15 -20.96 19.62
CA VAL A 341 -0.10 -19.93 19.66
C VAL A 341 -0.72 -18.53 19.55
N ALA A 342 -1.71 -18.34 18.69
CA ALA A 342 -2.40 -17.07 18.59
C ALA A 342 -3.18 -16.72 19.88
N GLU A 343 -3.86 -17.67 20.51
CA GLU A 343 -4.60 -17.49 21.77
C GLU A 343 -3.66 -17.06 22.92
N ALA A 344 -2.52 -17.73 23.06
CA ALA A 344 -1.49 -17.38 24.04
C ALA A 344 -0.88 -15.98 23.79
N TYR A 345 -0.65 -15.62 22.52
CA TYR A 345 -0.09 -14.34 22.12
C TYR A 345 -1.09 -13.19 22.33
N VAL A 346 -2.37 -13.41 22.00
CA VAL A 346 -3.48 -12.49 22.24
C VAL A 346 -3.61 -12.20 23.74
N ALA A 347 -3.53 -13.23 24.59
CA ALA A 347 -3.54 -13.05 26.05
C ALA A 347 -2.37 -12.18 26.54
N GLY A 348 -1.16 -12.41 26.03
CA GLY A 348 0.01 -11.59 26.38
C GLY A 348 -0.10 -10.13 25.93
N LEU A 349 -0.68 -9.85 24.75
CA LEU A 349 -0.97 -8.48 24.34
C LEU A 349 -2.04 -7.83 25.24
N ALA A 350 -3.07 -8.59 25.63
CA ALA A 350 -4.15 -8.11 26.49
C ALA A 350 -3.67 -7.76 27.91
N ASP A 351 -2.70 -8.52 28.47
CA ASP A 351 -2.06 -8.20 29.77
C ASP A 351 -1.40 -6.80 29.76
N ALA A 352 -0.89 -6.38 28.60
CA ALA A 352 -0.30 -5.06 28.39
C ALA A 352 -1.32 -3.98 27.95
N GLY A 353 -2.62 -4.31 27.95
CA GLY A 353 -3.69 -3.40 27.52
C GLY A 353 -3.75 -3.15 26.01
N ILE A 354 -3.24 -4.08 25.18
CA ILE A 354 -3.23 -3.97 23.72
C ILE A 354 -4.23 -4.96 23.11
N VAL A 355 -5.16 -4.48 22.29
CA VAL A 355 -6.04 -5.38 21.52
C VAL A 355 -5.30 -5.92 20.31
N ALA A 356 -5.38 -7.24 20.11
CA ALA A 356 -4.82 -7.96 18.98
C ALA A 356 -5.80 -8.01 17.79
N THR A 357 -5.26 -8.17 16.58
CA THR A 357 -6.02 -8.26 15.32
C THR A 357 -5.61 -9.50 14.56
N LEU A 358 -6.53 -10.46 14.41
CA LEU A 358 -6.31 -11.67 13.63
C LEU A 358 -6.29 -11.33 12.14
N LYS A 359 -5.27 -11.78 11.40
CA LYS A 359 -5.17 -11.49 9.96
C LYS A 359 -4.59 -12.63 9.12
N HIS A 360 -4.90 -12.72 7.82
CA HIS A 360 -5.78 -11.83 7.03
C HIS A 360 -6.99 -12.65 6.53
N PHE A 361 -8.16 -12.48 7.16
CA PHE A 361 -9.36 -13.25 6.80
C PHE A 361 -9.74 -12.93 5.33
N PRO A 362 -9.93 -13.93 4.44
CA PRO A 362 -10.41 -15.29 4.71
C PRO A 362 -9.34 -16.39 4.75
N GLY A 363 -8.07 -16.04 4.97
CA GLY A 363 -6.95 -17.00 4.95
C GLY A 363 -6.17 -16.92 3.64
N LEU A 364 -4.91 -16.48 3.71
CA LEU A 364 -4.08 -16.24 2.53
C LEU A 364 -3.30 -17.48 2.03
N ARG A 365 -3.37 -18.63 2.72
CA ARG A 365 -2.59 -19.85 2.43
C ARG A 365 -2.61 -20.29 0.97
N ARG A 366 -3.76 -20.14 0.30
CA ARG A 366 -4.05 -20.61 -1.06
C ARG A 366 -3.96 -19.49 -2.10
N VAL A 367 -3.65 -18.26 -1.67
CA VAL A 367 -3.59 -17.07 -2.54
C VAL A 367 -2.23 -17.01 -3.25
N HIS A 368 -2.22 -17.37 -4.54
CA HIS A 368 -1.01 -17.36 -5.37
C HIS A 368 -0.59 -15.98 -5.92
N ALA A 369 -1.32 -14.90 -5.58
CA ALA A 369 -1.10 -13.56 -6.12
C ALA A 369 -0.99 -12.51 -5.01
N ASP A 370 0.10 -11.74 -5.02
CA ASP A 370 0.32 -10.63 -4.09
C ASP A 370 -0.80 -9.57 -4.14
N THR A 371 -1.58 -9.49 -3.05
CA THR A 371 -2.71 -8.56 -2.89
C THR A 371 -2.28 -7.09 -2.88
N HIS A 372 -1.01 -6.79 -2.59
CA HIS A 372 -0.48 -5.44 -2.74
C HIS A 372 -0.41 -4.99 -4.21
N LEU A 373 -0.40 -5.95 -5.16
CA LEU A 373 -0.13 -5.71 -6.58
C LEU A 373 -1.31 -6.06 -7.50
N ARG A 374 -2.15 -7.05 -7.15
CA ARG A 374 -3.22 -7.57 -8.01
C ARG A 374 -4.41 -8.07 -7.19
N ARG A 375 -5.58 -8.16 -7.82
CA ARG A 375 -6.75 -8.88 -7.28
C ARG A 375 -6.37 -10.33 -6.95
N ALA A 376 -6.80 -10.79 -5.78
CA ALA A 376 -6.78 -12.20 -5.40
C ALA A 376 -8.21 -12.77 -5.40
N SER A 377 -8.32 -14.06 -5.72
CA SER A 377 -9.56 -14.83 -5.58
C SER A 377 -9.23 -16.25 -5.13
N LEU A 378 -10.07 -16.79 -4.26
CA LEU A 378 -10.18 -18.22 -3.99
C LEU A 378 -11.41 -18.75 -4.73
N SER A 379 -11.33 -20.01 -5.18
CA SER A 379 -12.40 -20.73 -5.88
C SER A 379 -12.96 -21.89 -5.05
N GLU A 380 -12.33 -22.17 -3.93
CA GLU A 380 -12.71 -23.12 -2.90
C GLU A 380 -14.08 -22.78 -2.30
N THR A 381 -14.84 -23.82 -1.94
CA THR A 381 -16.11 -23.68 -1.22
C THR A 381 -15.87 -23.42 0.27
N PRO A 382 -16.86 -22.94 1.04
CA PRO A 382 -16.72 -22.71 2.48
C PRO A 382 -16.18 -23.93 3.24
N GLU A 383 -16.66 -25.13 2.91
CA GLU A 383 -16.27 -26.39 3.57
C GLU A 383 -14.80 -26.75 3.31
N ALA A 384 -14.26 -26.34 2.15
CA ALA A 384 -12.84 -26.51 1.82
C ALA A 384 -11.92 -25.45 2.48
N LEU A 385 -12.51 -24.36 3.01
CA LEU A 385 -11.84 -23.27 3.70
C LEU A 385 -11.99 -23.32 5.24
N GLU A 386 -12.93 -24.09 5.80
CA GLU A 386 -13.05 -24.31 7.25
C GLU A 386 -11.70 -24.58 7.97
N PRO A 387 -10.75 -25.38 7.44
CA PRO A 387 -9.44 -25.54 8.06
C PRO A 387 -8.62 -24.24 8.13
N ASP A 388 -8.66 -23.43 7.08
CA ASP A 388 -8.01 -22.12 7.01
C ASP A 388 -8.75 -21.06 7.86
N TRP A 389 -10.03 -21.29 8.17
CA TRP A 389 -10.88 -20.45 9.01
C TRP A 389 -10.85 -20.79 10.50
N LEU A 390 -10.51 -22.04 10.87
CA LEU A 390 -10.54 -22.54 12.24
C LEU A 390 -9.81 -21.63 13.26
N PRO A 391 -8.61 -21.06 12.98
CA PRO A 391 -7.96 -20.15 13.91
C PRO A 391 -8.78 -18.87 14.16
N PHE A 392 -9.32 -18.27 13.10
CA PHE A 392 -10.18 -17.08 13.19
C PHE A 392 -11.46 -17.40 13.98
N ARG A 393 -12.13 -18.52 13.66
CA ARG A 393 -13.41 -18.93 14.24
C ARG A 393 -13.30 -19.30 15.73
N ARG A 394 -12.21 -19.96 16.14
CA ARG A 394 -11.90 -20.23 17.57
C ARG A 394 -11.76 -18.93 18.34
N LEU A 395 -10.83 -18.08 17.91
CA LEU A 395 -10.46 -16.85 18.60
C LEU A 395 -11.58 -15.80 18.59
N ALA A 396 -12.41 -15.77 17.55
CA ALA A 396 -13.64 -14.96 17.47
C ALA A 396 -14.67 -15.24 18.57
N VAL A 397 -14.59 -16.41 19.22
CA VAL A 397 -15.46 -16.85 20.32
C VAL A 397 -14.73 -16.83 21.66
N THR A 398 -13.46 -17.25 21.72
CA THR A 398 -12.70 -17.36 22.98
C THR A 398 -11.97 -16.09 23.39
N THR A 399 -11.76 -15.12 22.48
CA THR A 399 -10.96 -13.92 22.74
C THR A 399 -11.59 -12.64 22.19
N GLU A 400 -11.29 -11.50 22.82
CA GLU A 400 -11.84 -10.20 22.43
C GLU A 400 -10.96 -9.48 21.40
N THR A 401 -10.58 -10.21 20.35
CA THR A 401 -9.77 -9.73 19.22
C THR A 401 -10.56 -8.94 18.19
N ALA A 402 -9.88 -8.08 17.43
CA ALA A 402 -10.32 -7.61 16.12
C ALA A 402 -10.00 -8.64 15.02
N ILE A 403 -10.64 -8.56 13.85
CA ILE A 403 -10.29 -9.34 12.66
C ILE A 403 -10.06 -8.40 11.47
N MET A 404 -8.93 -8.56 10.78
CA MET A 404 -8.61 -7.85 9.55
C MET A 404 -9.08 -8.65 8.34
N LEU A 405 -9.82 -7.97 7.45
CA LEU A 405 -10.39 -8.51 6.23
C LEU A 405 -9.51 -8.18 5.02
N GLY A 406 -8.83 -9.20 4.50
CA GLY A 406 -7.97 -9.13 3.33
C GLY A 406 -8.72 -8.89 2.01
N HIS A 407 -7.97 -8.42 1.02
CA HIS A 407 -8.50 -8.11 -0.31
C HIS A 407 -8.57 -9.34 -1.26
N VAL A 408 -9.23 -10.39 -0.78
CA VAL A 408 -9.42 -11.67 -1.50
C VAL A 408 -10.90 -11.88 -1.79
N ARG A 409 -11.26 -12.19 -3.04
CA ARG A 409 -12.61 -12.61 -3.45
C ARG A 409 -12.85 -14.08 -3.09
N LEU A 410 -14.03 -14.41 -2.58
CA LEU A 410 -14.43 -15.79 -2.28
C LEU A 410 -15.47 -16.21 -3.31
N ALA A 411 -15.05 -16.74 -4.46
CA ALA A 411 -15.91 -16.85 -5.64
C ALA A 411 -17.16 -17.73 -5.44
N ALA A 412 -17.14 -18.65 -4.45
CA ALA A 412 -18.30 -19.47 -4.06
C ALA A 412 -19.34 -18.71 -3.19
N LEU A 413 -19.01 -17.52 -2.67
CA LEU A 413 -19.88 -16.68 -1.83
C LEU A 413 -20.17 -15.31 -2.46
N ASP A 414 -19.15 -14.67 -3.05
CA ASP A 414 -19.23 -13.37 -3.72
C ASP A 414 -18.12 -13.27 -4.77
N SER A 415 -18.48 -13.32 -6.05
CA SER A 415 -17.55 -13.14 -7.17
C SER A 415 -17.16 -11.68 -7.39
N GLU A 416 -18.01 -10.74 -6.96
CA GLU A 416 -17.96 -9.33 -7.33
C GLU A 416 -17.20 -8.45 -6.34
N HIS A 417 -17.06 -8.91 -5.09
CA HIS A 417 -16.41 -8.16 -4.01
C HIS A 417 -15.39 -9.01 -3.24
N ALA A 418 -14.33 -8.36 -2.74
CA ALA A 418 -13.40 -9.00 -1.82
C ALA A 418 -14.00 -9.09 -0.41
N ALA A 419 -13.49 -10.00 0.42
CA ALA A 419 -13.93 -10.18 1.81
C ALA A 419 -13.96 -8.87 2.63
N SER A 420 -13.04 -7.94 2.34
CA SER A 420 -12.99 -6.60 2.96
C SER A 420 -14.18 -5.67 2.68
N HIS A 421 -15.04 -5.99 1.70
CA HIS A 421 -16.18 -5.16 1.31
C HIS A 421 -17.38 -5.96 0.75
N SER A 422 -17.36 -7.29 0.83
CA SER A 422 -18.48 -8.15 0.49
C SER A 422 -19.53 -8.17 1.59
N ARG A 423 -20.77 -7.80 1.25
CA ARG A 423 -21.91 -7.89 2.17
C ARG A 423 -22.26 -9.35 2.51
N VAL A 424 -21.96 -10.32 1.63
CA VAL A 424 -22.17 -11.74 1.91
C VAL A 424 -21.19 -12.19 3.00
N VAL A 425 -19.89 -11.96 2.79
CA VAL A 425 -18.84 -12.40 3.72
C VAL A 425 -18.96 -11.68 5.07
N VAL A 426 -19.14 -10.36 5.08
CA VAL A 426 -19.21 -9.60 6.32
C VAL A 426 -20.52 -9.87 7.07
N ARG A 427 -21.68 -9.60 6.44
CA ARG A 427 -22.97 -9.63 7.15
C ARG A 427 -23.58 -11.03 7.30
N ASN A 428 -23.39 -11.94 6.34
CA ASN A 428 -23.96 -13.29 6.46
C ASN A 428 -22.99 -14.25 7.17
N LEU A 429 -21.78 -14.44 6.66
CA LEU A 429 -20.82 -15.38 7.28
C LEU A 429 -20.35 -14.86 8.66
N LEU A 430 -19.63 -13.74 8.71
CA LEU A 430 -18.99 -13.29 9.96
C LEU A 430 -20.00 -12.81 11.03
N ARG A 431 -20.97 -11.97 10.68
CA ARG A 431 -21.92 -11.41 11.68
C ARG A 431 -23.07 -12.33 12.08
N ARG A 432 -23.60 -13.15 11.17
CA ARG A 432 -24.82 -13.96 11.43
C ARG A 432 -24.49 -15.43 11.70
N GLU A 433 -23.70 -16.07 10.85
CA GLU A 433 -23.40 -17.50 10.95
C GLU A 433 -22.35 -17.79 12.03
N TRP A 434 -21.28 -17.00 12.09
CA TRP A 434 -20.26 -17.08 13.14
C TRP A 434 -20.61 -16.28 14.40
N GLY A 435 -21.61 -15.39 14.34
CA GLY A 435 -22.03 -14.55 15.46
C GLY A 435 -20.98 -13.53 15.95
N TYR A 436 -19.96 -13.22 15.15
CA TYR A 436 -18.81 -12.43 15.62
C TYR A 436 -19.16 -10.97 15.92
N THR A 437 -19.13 -10.59 17.21
CA THR A 437 -19.47 -9.24 17.69
C THR A 437 -18.29 -8.29 17.89
N GLY A 438 -17.04 -8.77 17.67
CA GLY A 438 -15.83 -7.95 17.77
C GLY A 438 -15.63 -6.99 16.58
N VAL A 439 -14.50 -6.28 16.56
CA VAL A 439 -14.22 -5.24 15.57
C VAL A 439 -13.66 -5.82 14.27
N LEU A 440 -14.34 -5.55 13.14
CA LEU A 440 -13.84 -5.83 11.80
C LEU A 440 -13.11 -4.60 11.23
N ILE A 441 -11.88 -4.80 10.76
CA ILE A 441 -11.08 -3.77 10.08
C ILE A 441 -10.74 -4.23 8.65
N THR A 442 -10.68 -3.32 7.67
CA THR A 442 -10.13 -3.67 6.35
C THR A 442 -8.62 -3.84 6.41
N ASP A 443 -8.06 -4.63 5.49
CA ASP A 443 -6.68 -4.43 5.04
C ASP A 443 -6.52 -3.04 4.37
N ASP A 444 -5.30 -2.61 4.04
CA ASP A 444 -5.04 -1.24 3.56
C ASP A 444 -5.63 -0.98 2.16
N LEU A 445 -6.63 -0.08 2.06
CA LEU A 445 -7.29 0.21 0.78
C LEU A 445 -6.39 0.85 -0.30
N ASN A 446 -5.15 1.22 0.03
CA ASN A 446 -4.14 1.61 -0.96
C ASN A 446 -3.53 0.41 -1.74
N MET A 447 -3.85 -0.83 -1.37
CA MET A 447 -3.34 -2.05 -2.02
C MET A 447 -3.93 -2.27 -3.41
N GLY A 448 -3.09 -2.76 -4.33
CA GLY A 448 -3.44 -2.96 -5.75
C GLY A 448 -4.60 -3.91 -6.02
N ALA A 449 -4.97 -4.79 -5.07
CA ALA A 449 -6.15 -5.64 -5.17
C ALA A 449 -7.47 -4.86 -5.25
N VAL A 450 -7.60 -3.72 -4.56
CA VAL A 450 -8.85 -2.93 -4.51
C VAL A 450 -8.68 -1.50 -5.04
N TYR A 451 -7.47 -0.95 -5.06
CA TYR A 451 -7.24 0.44 -5.51
C TYR A 451 -7.81 0.73 -6.91
N GLY A 452 -7.71 -0.24 -7.84
CA GLY A 452 -8.26 -0.14 -9.19
C GLY A 452 -9.79 -0.17 -9.30
N GLU A 453 -10.50 -0.32 -8.18
CA GLU A 453 -11.98 -0.34 -8.09
C GLU A 453 -12.54 0.98 -7.50
N GLY A 454 -11.66 1.88 -7.06
CA GLY A 454 -11.97 3.20 -6.51
C GLY A 454 -12.03 3.19 -4.98
N ILE A 455 -11.10 3.89 -4.31
CA ILE A 455 -11.01 3.87 -2.84
C ILE A 455 -12.25 4.49 -2.16
N ASP A 456 -12.80 5.53 -2.76
CA ASP A 456 -14.08 6.17 -2.43
C ASP A 456 -15.23 5.14 -2.40
N ARG A 457 -15.43 4.41 -3.51
CA ARG A 457 -16.38 3.31 -3.61
C ARG A 457 -16.09 2.18 -2.61
N VAL A 458 -14.87 1.68 -2.54
CA VAL A 458 -14.53 0.50 -1.71
C VAL A 458 -14.69 0.80 -0.21
N ALA A 459 -14.34 2.01 0.24
CA ALA A 459 -14.60 2.45 1.61
C ALA A 459 -16.11 2.47 1.93
N ALA A 460 -16.92 3.03 1.03
CA ALA A 460 -18.37 3.03 1.17
C ALA A 460 -18.96 1.60 1.21
N GLN A 461 -18.50 0.71 0.32
CA GLN A 461 -18.94 -0.68 0.27
C GLN A 461 -18.54 -1.47 1.53
N ALA A 462 -17.35 -1.24 2.10
CA ALA A 462 -16.92 -1.86 3.36
C ALA A 462 -17.83 -1.47 4.53
N LEU A 463 -18.15 -0.18 4.67
CA LEU A 463 -19.04 0.32 5.72
C LEU A 463 -20.48 -0.19 5.52
N ALA A 464 -21.01 -0.17 4.29
CA ALA A 464 -22.34 -0.72 3.96
C ALA A 464 -22.44 -2.26 4.14
N ALA A 465 -21.31 -2.96 4.08
CA ALA A 465 -21.21 -4.39 4.38
C ALA A 465 -21.26 -4.69 5.90
N GLY A 466 -20.86 -3.74 6.75
CA GLY A 466 -20.80 -3.89 8.22
C GLY A 466 -19.40 -4.10 8.80
N VAL A 467 -18.37 -3.64 8.08
CA VAL A 467 -17.00 -3.48 8.59
C VAL A 467 -16.96 -2.26 9.50
N ASP A 468 -16.23 -2.34 10.61
CA ASP A 468 -16.23 -1.28 11.63
C ASP A 468 -15.14 -0.23 11.43
N LEU A 469 -14.01 -0.62 10.85
CA LEU A 469 -12.86 0.25 10.59
C LEU A 469 -12.36 0.11 9.14
N VAL A 470 -12.15 1.23 8.48
CA VAL A 470 -11.47 1.32 7.18
C VAL A 470 -10.04 1.82 7.39
N LEU A 471 -9.06 1.04 6.93
CA LEU A 471 -7.63 1.33 7.02
C LEU A 471 -7.12 2.00 5.72
N VAL A 472 -6.45 3.14 5.86
CA VAL A 472 -5.76 3.84 4.77
C VAL A 472 -4.35 4.20 5.26
N SER A 473 -3.38 3.29 5.05
CA SER A 473 -2.22 3.15 5.93
C SER A 473 -1.05 4.14 5.73
N TYR A 474 -0.99 4.90 4.63
CA TYR A 474 0.12 5.86 4.44
C TYR A 474 -0.16 7.08 3.56
N ASP A 475 -1.30 7.15 2.87
CA ASP A 475 -1.55 8.17 1.83
C ASP A 475 -2.59 9.20 2.27
N PRO A 476 -2.18 10.44 2.61
CA PRO A 476 -3.10 11.48 3.07
C PRO A 476 -4.21 11.81 2.08
N GLU A 477 -3.92 11.79 0.78
CA GLU A 477 -4.88 12.23 -0.22
C GLU A 477 -5.94 11.17 -0.49
N GLN A 478 -5.56 9.90 -0.36
CA GLN A 478 -6.48 8.77 -0.52
C GLN A 478 -7.43 8.65 0.68
N TYR A 479 -7.03 9.00 1.92
CA TYR A 479 -7.99 9.02 3.03
C TYR A 479 -9.03 10.13 2.88
N TYR A 480 -8.68 11.32 2.35
CA TYR A 480 -9.69 12.35 2.06
C TYR A 480 -10.70 11.87 1.01
N ARG A 481 -10.26 11.12 0.00
CA ARG A 481 -11.16 10.49 -0.99
C ARG A 481 -12.04 9.38 -0.37
N ALA A 482 -11.47 8.52 0.47
CA ALA A 482 -12.21 7.45 1.15
C ALA A 482 -13.30 8.01 2.08
N ILE A 483 -12.97 9.01 2.90
CA ILE A 483 -13.91 9.68 3.80
C ILE A 483 -14.98 10.45 3.01
N GLY A 484 -14.59 11.20 1.98
CA GLY A 484 -15.52 11.94 1.12
C GLY A 484 -16.50 11.04 0.36
N GLY A 485 -16.01 9.96 -0.24
CA GLY A 485 -16.84 8.97 -0.95
C GLY A 485 -17.81 8.24 -0.02
N ALA A 486 -17.36 7.88 1.20
CA ALA A 486 -18.25 7.33 2.22
C ALA A 486 -19.34 8.32 2.66
N ALA A 487 -19.03 9.61 2.79
CA ALA A 487 -20.02 10.65 3.10
C ALA A 487 -21.03 10.85 1.97
N GLU A 488 -20.57 10.85 0.71
CA GLU A 488 -21.46 10.90 -0.46
C GLU A 488 -22.32 9.63 -0.61
N ALA A 489 -21.87 8.47 -0.14
CA ALA A 489 -22.65 7.24 -0.08
C ALA A 489 -23.67 7.23 1.07
N LEU A 490 -23.29 7.71 2.27
CA LEU A 490 -24.22 7.88 3.40
C LEU A 490 -25.33 8.89 3.09
N ALA A 491 -24.99 10.03 2.47
CA ALA A 491 -25.97 11.03 2.03
C ALA A 491 -26.96 10.47 0.98
N ARG A 492 -26.51 9.52 0.16
CA ARG A 492 -27.35 8.78 -0.82
C ARG A 492 -28.01 7.54 -0.23
N SER A 493 -27.91 7.30 1.08
CA SER A 493 -28.46 6.14 1.81
C SER A 493 -27.96 4.77 1.31
N GLU A 494 -26.78 4.72 0.67
CA GLU A 494 -26.09 3.48 0.30
C GLU A 494 -25.43 2.82 1.51
N ILE A 495 -25.06 3.63 2.51
CA ILE A 495 -24.63 3.17 3.84
C ILE A 495 -25.80 3.28 4.80
N ASP A 496 -26.17 2.15 5.40
CA ASP A 496 -27.27 2.00 6.36
C ASP A 496 -26.85 2.57 7.74
N ARG A 497 -27.66 3.48 8.30
CA ARG A 497 -27.35 4.15 9.58
C ARG A 497 -27.41 3.19 10.77
N ASP A 498 -28.23 2.15 10.74
CA ASP A 498 -28.29 1.15 11.81
C ASP A 498 -27.03 0.27 11.81
N VAL A 499 -26.45 0.03 10.62
CA VAL A 499 -25.17 -0.68 10.46
C VAL A 499 -24.01 0.15 11.05
N LEU A 500 -24.00 1.47 10.82
CA LEU A 500 -23.05 2.37 11.47
C LEU A 500 -23.25 2.48 12.98
N HIS A 501 -24.50 2.52 13.46
CA HIS A 501 -24.81 2.58 14.90
C HIS A 501 -24.31 1.34 15.64
N ALA A 502 -24.70 0.15 15.17
CA ALA A 502 -24.22 -1.13 15.72
C ALA A 502 -22.69 -1.32 15.59
N SER A 503 -22.05 -0.58 14.69
CA SER A 503 -20.58 -0.51 14.59
C SER A 503 -19.97 0.43 15.63
N CYS A 504 -20.54 1.63 15.83
CA CYS A 504 -20.14 2.56 16.89
C CYS A 504 -20.20 1.93 18.29
N GLU A 505 -21.14 1.02 18.55
CA GLU A 505 -21.17 0.22 19.79
C GLU A 505 -19.91 -0.66 19.94
N ARG A 506 -19.50 -1.39 18.89
CA ARG A 506 -18.27 -2.22 18.90
C ARG A 506 -17.03 -1.36 19.11
N LEU A 507 -16.95 -0.21 18.43
CA LEU A 507 -15.85 0.74 18.60
C LEU A 507 -15.82 1.37 19.99
N THR A 508 -16.97 1.55 20.63
CA THR A 508 -17.06 2.03 22.02
C THR A 508 -16.58 0.95 22.99
N ARG A 509 -17.00 -0.32 22.81
CA ARG A 509 -16.50 -1.47 23.59
C ARG A 509 -14.99 -1.74 23.37
N LEU A 510 -14.44 -1.38 22.21
CA LEU A 510 -12.99 -1.41 21.96
C LEU A 510 -12.27 -0.27 22.71
N ARG A 511 -12.78 0.97 22.62
CA ARG A 511 -12.15 2.15 23.25
C ARG A 511 -12.21 2.10 24.79
N ALA A 512 -13.28 1.55 25.37
CA ALA A 512 -13.46 1.49 26.83
C ALA A 512 -12.29 0.81 27.57
N ARG A 513 -11.69 -0.24 26.96
CA ARG A 513 -10.53 -0.99 27.48
C ARG A 513 -9.28 -0.15 27.69
N HIS A 514 -9.14 0.91 26.89
CA HIS A 514 -7.95 1.77 26.82
C HIS A 514 -8.14 3.08 27.59
N SER A 515 -9.30 3.26 28.23
CA SER A 515 -9.50 4.32 29.22
C SER A 515 -8.80 3.88 30.51
N PRO A 516 -7.76 4.59 30.99
CA PRO A 516 -7.19 4.28 32.30
C PRO A 516 -8.28 4.42 33.36
N GLY A 517 -8.40 3.42 34.23
CA GLY A 517 -9.34 3.44 35.35
C GLY A 517 -9.11 4.68 36.22
N LYS A 518 -10.17 5.21 36.83
CA LYS A 518 -10.08 6.39 37.71
C LYS A 518 -9.15 6.16 38.91
N ASP A 519 -8.84 4.90 39.22
CA ASP A 519 -8.10 4.44 40.39
C ASP A 519 -6.57 4.40 40.16
N GLN A 520 -6.06 4.92 39.03
CA GLN A 520 -4.61 5.11 38.76
C GLN A 520 -4.20 6.59 38.72
N ALA A 521 -4.83 7.43 39.53
CA ALA A 521 -4.23 8.71 39.91
C ALA A 521 -3.08 8.46 40.92
N PRO A 522 -1.86 8.99 40.72
CA PRO A 522 -0.77 8.81 41.68
C PRO A 522 -1.06 9.55 42.98
N GLU A 523 -1.13 8.81 44.10
CA GLU A 523 -1.39 9.34 45.44
C GLU A 523 -0.14 10.01 46.05
N THR A 524 0.34 11.09 45.41
CA THR A 524 1.56 11.81 45.82
C THR A 524 1.39 13.33 45.76
N ALA A 525 0.41 13.85 46.49
CA ALA A 525 0.20 15.30 46.68
C ALA A 525 -0.54 15.67 47.99
N ARG A 526 -0.24 14.98 49.10
CA ARG A 526 -0.61 15.41 50.46
C ARG A 526 0.57 15.21 51.41
N GLY A 527 1.34 16.28 51.59
CA GLY A 527 2.43 16.47 52.54
C GLY A 527 2.63 17.96 52.73
#